data_AF-A0A2U3N1V0-F1
#
_entry.id   AF-A0A2U3N1V0-F1
#
_cell.length_a   1.000
_cell.length_b   1.000
_cell.length_c   1.000
_cell.angle_alpha   90.00
_cell.angle_beta   90.00
_cell.angle_gamma   90.00
#
_symmetry.space_group_name_H-M   'P 1'
#
loop_
_entity.id
_entity.type
_entity.pdbx_description
1 polymer ?
#
loop_
_entity_poly.entity_id
_entity_poly.type
_entity_poly.pdbx_seq_one_letter_code
_entity_poly.pdbx_strand_id
1 'polypeptide(L)'
;MSWLLVAIGGAIGASLRYGAGLIITRPQMYFPWTTWSINILGCFLAGIFFAFTERYPVLQQQARLFLMVGIFGGFTTFSSFGLETFQLIRQGHLSIALAYTISSVLVGVICLMIGFYIFQFLLNTK
;
A
#
# COMPACT_ATOMS: atom_id res chain seq x y z
N MET A 1 11.40 4.68 -22.53
CA MET A 1 10.72 3.38 -22.29
C MET A 1 10.37 3.16 -20.82
N SER A 2 11.31 3.34 -19.87
CA SER A 2 11.06 3.20 -18.42
C SER A 2 9.98 4.15 -17.85
N TRP A 3 9.97 5.42 -18.26
CA TRP A 3 8.99 6.42 -17.81
C TRP A 3 7.54 6.05 -18.14
N LEU A 4 7.30 5.42 -19.30
CA LEU A 4 5.96 5.03 -19.73
C LEU A 4 5.40 3.92 -18.83
N LEU A 5 6.24 2.95 -18.43
CA LEU A 5 5.85 1.89 -17.48
C LEU A 5 5.46 2.49 -16.13
N VAL A 6 6.26 3.43 -15.61
CA VAL A 6 5.97 4.11 -14.35
C VAL A 6 4.68 4.93 -14.45
N ALA A 7 4.49 5.67 -15.55
CA ALA A 7 3.31 6.50 -15.76
C ALA A 7 2.02 5.67 -15.87
N ILE A 8 2.03 4.60 -16.67
CA ILE A 8 0.86 3.72 -16.83
C ILE A 8 0.57 3.00 -15.51
N GLY A 9 1.59 2.43 -14.86
CA GLY A 9 1.42 1.80 -13.56
C GLY A 9 0.86 2.78 -12.52
N GLY A 10 1.43 3.98 -12.45
CA GLY A 10 0.97 5.05 -11.56
C GLY A 10 -0.47 5.48 -11.81
N ALA A 11 -0.88 5.61 -13.08
CA ALA A 11 -2.26 5.92 -13.45
C ALA A 11 -3.22 4.82 -12.99
N ILE A 12 -2.86 3.54 -13.17
CA ILE A 12 -3.64 2.41 -12.68
C ILE A 12 -3.75 2.46 -11.15
N GLY A 13 -2.62 2.61 -10.46
CA GLY A 13 -2.58 2.66 -8.99
C GLY A 13 -3.42 3.80 -8.42
N ALA A 14 -3.26 5.01 -8.96
CA ALA A 14 -4.02 6.18 -8.53
C ALA A 14 -5.53 6.02 -8.80
N SER A 15 -5.90 5.41 -9.93
CA SER A 15 -7.30 5.12 -10.26
C SER A 15 -7.91 4.10 -9.30
N LEU A 16 -7.17 3.03 -8.95
CA LEU A 16 -7.61 2.04 -7.96
C LEU A 16 -7.77 2.67 -6.57
N ARG A 17 -6.84 3.53 -6.15
CA ARG A 17 -6.95 4.28 -4.90
C ARG A 17 -8.17 5.18 -4.89
N TYR A 18 -8.40 5.91 -5.97
CA TYR A 18 -9.60 6.75 -6.11
C TYR A 18 -10.88 5.92 -6.03
N GLY A 19 -10.95 4.81 -6.76
CA GLY A 19 -12.08 3.88 -6.71
C GLY A 19 -12.32 3.29 -5.32
N ALA A 20 -11.26 2.94 -4.59
CA ALA A 20 -11.37 2.48 -3.19
C ALA A 20 -12.03 3.54 -2.29
N GLY A 21 -11.74 4.83 -2.53
CA GLY A 21 -12.38 5.94 -1.82
C GLY A 21 -13.86 6.14 -2.14
N LEU A 22 -14.34 5.63 -3.29
CA LEU A 22 -15.76 5.64 -3.64
C LEU A 22 -16.51 4.46 -3.02
N ILE A 23 -15.85 3.30 -2.87
CA ILE A 23 -16.48 2.06 -2.41
C ILE A 23 -16.48 1.97 -0.88
N ILE A 24 -15.36 2.34 -0.24
CA ILE A 24 -15.23 2.25 1.21
C ILE A 24 -16.08 3.37 1.82
N THR A 25 -17.29 3.01 2.25
CA THR A 25 -18.19 3.89 2.99
C THR A 25 -17.47 4.41 4.22
N ARG A 26 -17.52 5.72 4.44
CA ARG A 26 -17.01 6.36 5.65
C ARG A 26 -18.05 6.11 6.75
N PRO A 27 -17.86 5.14 7.69
CA PRO A 27 -18.71 5.11 8.86
C PRO A 27 -18.62 6.47 9.56
N GLN A 28 -19.58 6.82 10.43
CA GLN A 28 -19.52 8.04 11.25
C GLN A 28 -18.29 8.12 12.18
N MET A 29 -17.35 7.18 12.08
CA MET A 29 -16.07 7.21 12.77
C MET A 29 -15.08 8.11 12.03
N TYR A 30 -14.35 8.91 12.81
CA TYR A 30 -13.26 9.77 12.33
C TYR A 30 -12.07 9.01 11.72
N PHE A 31 -12.02 7.68 11.83
CA PHE A 31 -10.89 6.88 11.39
C PHE A 31 -10.78 6.82 9.84
N PRO A 32 -9.60 7.09 9.24
CA PRO A 32 -9.41 7.11 7.78
C PRO A 32 -9.33 5.71 7.14
N TRP A 33 -10.45 4.99 7.12
CA TRP A 33 -10.51 3.58 6.69
C TRP A 33 -10.05 3.33 5.26
N THR A 34 -10.31 4.26 4.34
CA THR A 34 -9.88 4.13 2.94
C THR A 34 -8.36 4.10 2.85
N THR A 35 -7.70 5.16 3.33
CA THR A 35 -6.24 5.33 3.26
C THR A 35 -5.53 4.24 4.05
N TRP A 36 -6.08 3.87 5.22
CA TRP A 36 -5.57 2.75 6.00
C TRP A 36 -5.58 1.45 5.18
N SER A 37 -6.74 1.05 4.65
CA SER A 37 -6.92 -0.22 3.95
C SER A 37 -6.05 -0.35 2.70
N ILE A 38 -5.99 0.70 1.87
CA ILE A 38 -5.16 0.65 0.65
C ILE A 38 -3.67 0.56 0.97
N ASN A 39 -3.20 1.23 2.03
CA ASN A 39 -1.80 1.17 2.43
C ASN A 39 -1.45 -0.23 2.98
N ILE A 40 -2.30 -0.81 3.83
CA ILE A 40 -2.09 -2.16 4.36
C ILE A 40 -2.09 -3.21 3.24
N LEU A 41 -3.07 -3.14 2.32
CA LEU A 41 -3.12 -4.04 1.17
C LEU A 41 -1.90 -3.86 0.26
N GLY A 42 -1.48 -2.60 0.04
CA GLY A 42 -0.29 -2.28 -0.73
C GLY A 42 0.98 -2.88 -0.12
N CYS A 43 1.15 -2.79 1.20
CA CYS A 43 2.25 -3.42 1.92
C CYS A 43 2.27 -4.95 1.74
N PHE A 44 1.11 -5.61 1.88
CA PHE A 44 0.99 -7.05 1.65
C PHE A 44 1.40 -7.46 0.23
N LEU A 45 0.87 -6.77 -0.78
CA LEU A 45 1.18 -7.04 -2.19
C LEU A 45 2.64 -6.74 -2.53
N ALA A 46 3.24 -5.72 -1.92
CA ALA A 46 4.67 -5.44 -2.05
C ALA A 46 5.52 -6.58 -1.48
N GLY A 47 5.11 -7.19 -0.35
CA GLY A 47 5.76 -8.37 0.21
C GLY A 47 5.75 -9.58 -0.74
N ILE A 48 4.59 -9.87 -1.34
CA ILE A 48 4.44 -10.93 -2.36
C ILE A 48 5.39 -10.68 -3.54
N PHE A 49 5.37 -9.45 -4.08
CA PHE A 49 6.21 -9.11 -5.21
C PHE A 49 7.70 -9.18 -4.87
N PHE A 50 8.07 -8.79 -3.65
CA PHE A 50 9.45 -8.90 -3.18
C PHE A 50 9.92 -10.36 -3.18
N ALA A 51 9.17 -11.28 -2.59
CA ALA A 51 9.46 -12.72 -2.61
C ALA A 51 9.57 -13.28 -4.05
N PHE A 52 8.68 -12.86 -4.95
CA PHE A 52 8.74 -13.25 -6.35
C PHE A 52 10.04 -12.79 -7.03
N THR A 53 10.47 -11.54 -6.78
CA THR A 53 11.70 -11.00 -7.38
C THR A 53 12.98 -11.61 -6.83
N GLU A 54 12.97 -12.14 -5.60
CA GLU A 54 14.12 -12.92 -5.07
C GLU A 54 14.28 -14.24 -5.83
N ARG A 55 13.18 -14.91 -6.16
CA ARG A 55 13.21 -16.18 -6.90
C ARG A 55 13.53 -16.01 -8.38
N TYR A 56 13.07 -14.91 -9.00
CA TYR A 56 13.22 -14.67 -10.44
C TYR A 56 13.88 -13.30 -10.75
N PRO A 57 15.22 -13.20 -10.63
CA PRO A 57 15.94 -11.94 -10.82
C PRO A 57 15.88 -11.39 -12.25
N VAL A 58 15.61 -12.22 -13.25
CA VAL A 58 15.59 -11.81 -14.67
C VAL A 58 14.39 -10.92 -15.01
N LEU A 59 13.30 -11.00 -14.24
CA LEU A 59 12.10 -10.15 -14.41
C LEU A 59 12.22 -8.79 -13.70
N GLN A 60 13.34 -8.50 -13.06
CA GLN A 60 13.39 -7.58 -11.93
C GLN A 60 13.27 -6.11 -12.30
N GLN A 61 13.76 -5.63 -13.45
CA GLN A 61 13.85 -4.18 -13.67
C GLN A 61 12.55 -3.56 -14.21
N GLN A 62 12.01 -4.08 -15.32
CA GLN A 62 10.78 -3.52 -15.91
C GLN A 62 9.56 -3.80 -15.03
N ALA A 63 9.44 -5.02 -14.48
CA ALA A 63 8.34 -5.36 -13.59
C ALA A 63 8.38 -4.55 -12.29
N ARG A 64 9.57 -4.27 -11.71
CA ARG A 64 9.70 -3.40 -10.54
C ARG A 64 9.29 -1.96 -10.85
N LEU A 65 9.69 -1.42 -12.01
CA LEU A 65 9.27 -0.08 -12.41
C LEU A 65 7.75 0.01 -12.60
N PHE A 66 7.15 -0.97 -13.27
CA PHE A 66 5.70 -0.98 -13.51
C PHE A 66 4.89 -1.22 -12.23
N LEU A 67 5.26 -2.25 -11.43
CA LEU A 67 4.48 -2.68 -10.26
C LEU A 67 4.84 -1.91 -8.99
N MET A 68 6.12 -1.92 -8.58
CA MET A 68 6.53 -1.29 -7.32
C MET A 68 6.52 0.23 -7.40
N VAL A 69 7.17 0.80 -8.42
CA VAL A 69 7.23 2.26 -8.57
C VAL A 69 5.93 2.83 -9.14
N GLY A 70 5.37 2.17 -10.17
CA GLY A 70 4.11 2.58 -10.79
C GLY A 70 2.89 2.25 -9.95
N ILE A 71 2.37 1.01 -10.05
CA ILE A 71 1.07 0.63 -9.46
C ILE A 71 1.05 0.84 -7.94
N PHE A 72 1.98 0.25 -7.19
CA PHE A 72 1.96 0.37 -5.73
C PHE A 72 2.31 1.79 -5.27
N GLY A 73 3.19 2.50 -5.98
CA GLY A 73 3.46 3.91 -5.73
C GLY A 73 2.24 4.83 -5.93
N GLY A 74 1.40 4.54 -6.94
CA GLY A 74 0.15 5.28 -7.18
C GLY A 74 -1.02 4.86 -6.28
N PHE A 75 -1.06 3.57 -5.92
CA PHE A 75 -2.12 2.95 -5.12
C PHE A 75 -2.01 3.27 -3.64
N THR A 76 -0.80 3.31 -3.09
CA THR A 76 -0.54 3.68 -1.69
C THR A 76 -0.24 5.18 -1.57
N THR A 77 -0.37 5.74 -0.37
CA THR A 77 -0.15 7.17 -0.17
C THR A 77 0.27 7.50 1.27
N PHE A 78 1.47 8.07 1.42
CA PHE A 78 1.93 8.61 2.69
C PHE A 78 1.44 10.05 2.91
N SER A 79 1.28 10.84 1.83
CA SER A 79 0.81 12.22 1.92
C SER A 79 -0.63 12.33 2.45
N SER A 80 -1.55 11.47 1.98
CA SER A 80 -2.93 11.44 2.48
C SER A 80 -2.96 11.02 3.95
N PHE A 81 -2.19 9.98 4.30
CA PHE A 81 -1.99 9.52 5.68
C PHE A 81 -1.53 10.64 6.62
N GLY A 82 -0.53 11.43 6.20
CA GLY A 82 -0.02 12.55 6.99
C GLY A 82 -1.04 13.68 7.16
N LEU A 83 -1.76 14.03 6.08
CA LEU A 83 -2.81 15.05 6.13
C LEU A 83 -3.96 14.63 7.05
N GLU A 84 -4.43 13.39 6.94
CA GLU A 84 -5.52 12.85 7.77
C GLU A 84 -5.10 12.76 9.24
N THR A 85 -3.87 12.33 9.52
CA THR A 85 -3.31 12.33 10.88
C THR A 85 -3.27 13.73 11.47
N PHE A 86 -2.77 14.71 10.71
CA PHE A 86 -2.73 16.10 11.16
C PHE A 86 -4.13 16.68 11.38
N GLN A 87 -5.09 16.37 10.51
CA GLN A 87 -6.48 16.79 10.67
C GLN A 87 -7.11 16.23 11.96
N LEU A 88 -6.88 14.95 12.27
CA LEU A 88 -7.35 14.34 13.52
C LEU A 88 -6.77 15.05 14.75
N ILE A 89 -5.47 15.38 14.73
CA ILE A 89 -4.83 16.14 15.81
C ILE A 89 -5.47 17.52 15.94
N ARG A 90 -5.65 18.24 14.82
CA ARG A 90 -6.23 19.59 14.80
C ARG A 90 -7.68 19.62 15.31
N GLN A 91 -8.41 18.53 15.11
CA GLN A 91 -9.80 18.36 15.57
C GLN A 91 -9.89 17.85 17.02
N GLY A 92 -8.77 17.60 17.70
CA GLY A 92 -8.74 17.11 19.08
C GLY A 92 -8.89 15.59 19.22
N HIS A 93 -8.92 14.85 18.12
CA HIS A 93 -9.04 13.38 18.10
C HIS A 93 -7.68 12.68 18.25
N LEU A 94 -6.93 13.02 19.31
CA LEU A 94 -5.55 12.53 19.50
C LEU A 94 -5.46 11.01 19.61
N SER A 95 -6.40 10.37 20.33
CA SER A 95 -6.44 8.92 20.47
C SER A 95 -6.60 8.21 19.13
N ILE A 96 -7.45 8.73 18.25
CA ILE A 96 -7.67 8.20 16.90
C ILE A 96 -6.45 8.45 16.01
N ALA A 97 -5.83 9.64 16.09
CA ALA A 97 -4.60 9.94 15.36
C ALA A 97 -3.46 8.98 15.71
N LEU A 98 -3.27 8.69 17.01
CA LEU A 98 -2.28 7.73 17.49
C LEU A 98 -2.60 6.32 17.03
N ALA A 99 -3.85 5.87 17.20
CA ALA A 99 -4.27 4.55 16.74
C ALA A 99 -4.07 4.38 15.23
N TYR A 100 -4.46 5.38 14.43
CA TYR A 100 -4.29 5.39 12.98
C TYR A 100 -2.82 5.34 12.57
N THR A 101 -1.96 6.15 13.21
CA THR A 101 -0.52 6.20 12.95
C THR A 101 0.17 4.88 13.28
N ILE A 102 -0.03 4.39 14.51
CA ILE A 102 0.64 3.18 15.00
C ILE A 102 0.16 1.96 14.21
N SER A 103 -1.16 1.82 14.00
CA SER A 103 -1.69 0.70 13.23
C SER A 103 -1.23 0.72 11.78
N SER A 104 -1.21 1.88 11.10
CA SER A 104 -0.74 1.96 9.71
C SER A 104 0.69 1.47 9.55
N VAL A 105 1.58 1.83 10.49
CA VAL A 105 2.99 1.40 10.45
C VAL A 105 3.14 -0.06 10.84
N LEU A 106 2.66 -0.46 12.03
CA LEU A 106 2.88 -1.81 12.55
C LEU A 106 2.17 -2.86 11.70
N VAL A 107 0.89 -2.66 11.40
CA VAL A 107 0.12 -3.61 10.59
C VAL A 107 0.65 -3.63 9.16
N GLY A 108 1.09 -2.48 8.62
CA GLY A 108 1.69 -2.42 7.29
C GLY A 108 2.94 -3.29 7.18
N VAL A 109 3.88 -3.15 8.11
CA VAL A 109 5.10 -3.97 8.14
C VAL A 109 4.78 -5.46 8.34
N ILE A 110 3.87 -5.78 9.27
CA ILE A 110 3.44 -7.16 9.50
C ILE A 110 2.82 -7.77 8.25
N CYS A 111 1.91 -7.05 7.58
CA CYS A 111 1.28 -7.50 6.35
C CYS A 111 2.28 -7.71 5.21
N LEU A 112 3.29 -6.84 5.09
CA LEU A 112 4.39 -7.06 4.14
C LEU A 112 5.15 -8.36 4.46
N MET A 113 5.54 -8.57 5.72
CA MET A 113 6.21 -9.81 6.14
C MET A 113 5.36 -11.05 5.85
N ILE A 114 4.06 -11.00 6.16
CA ILE A 114 3.12 -12.09 5.87
C ILE A 114 3.07 -12.36 4.36
N GLY A 115 2.89 -11.33 3.55
CA GLY A 115 2.86 -11.47 2.09
C GLY A 115 4.14 -12.08 1.53
N PHE A 116 5.29 -11.65 2.05
CA PHE A 116 6.59 -12.20 1.67
C PHE A 116 6.73 -13.68 2.04
N TYR A 117 6.55 -14.05 3.31
CA TYR A 117 6.80 -15.42 3.78
C TYR A 117 5.78 -16.42 3.23
N ILE A 118 4.49 -16.05 3.11
CA ILE A 118 3.48 -16.91 2.49
C ILE A 118 3.89 -17.23 1.05
N PHE A 119 4.27 -16.21 0.28
CA PHE A 119 4.59 -16.41 -1.12
C PHE A 119 5.93 -17.12 -1.32
N GLN A 120 6.92 -16.85 -0.48
CA GLN A 120 8.19 -17.57 -0.46
C GLN A 120 7.99 -19.06 -0.17
N PHE A 121 7.15 -19.41 0.81
CA PHE A 121 6.81 -20.79 1.11
C PHE A 121 6.15 -21.49 -0.09
N LEU A 122 5.19 -20.83 -0.75
CA LEU A 122 4.54 -21.34 -1.96
C LEU A 122 5.52 -21.57 -3.11
N LEU A 123 6.51 -20.70 -3.29
CA LEU A 123 7.54 -20.83 -4.33
C LEU A 123 8.55 -21.95 -4.04
N ASN A 124 8.85 -22.21 -2.77
CA ASN A 124 9.79 -23.26 -2.37
C ASN A 124 9.17 -24.67 -2.35
N THR A 125 7.84 -24.76 -2.32
CA THR A 125 7.10 -26.03 -2.37
C THR A 125 6.96 -26.57 -3.81
N LYS A 126 7.45 -25.83 -4.81
CA LYS A 126 7.49 -26.23 -6.23
C LYS A 126 8.93 -26.37 -6.71
#